data_AF-X6KYH6-F1
#
_entry.id   AF-X6KYH6-F1
#
_cell.length_a   1.000
_cell.length_b   1.000
_cell.length_c   1.000
_cell.angle_alpha   90.00
_cell.angle_beta   90.00
_cell.angle_gamma   90.00
#
_symmetry.space_group_name_H-M   'P 1'
#
loop_
_entity.id
_entity.type
_entity.pdbx_description
1 polymer ?
#
loop_
_entity_poly.entity_id
_entity_poly.type
_entity_poly.pdbx_seq_one_letter_code
_entity_poly.pdbx_strand_id
1 'polypeptide(L)'
;MRTLAMLATMAALSAAPGAARACPTAADLDRGIRFQVDDAATEVFRRLSGTRVQSDYGGDGFVSRTILVKGLYLAELVDVEDGAPVPRTRTTYSLPDASGLPEPVPGESFRVSVLSDGPDGTETEDQIYTFGHAATVNFGACAYDMVPVDLSYVGSDVREVLHYLPQLGIAYVAEYHDDDVDEHYTYYRIEAVK
;
A
#
# COMPACT_ATOMS: atom_id res chain seq x y z
N MET A 1 77.06 2.92 1.10
CA MET A 1 76.05 3.87 1.60
C MET A 1 74.69 3.51 1.01
N ARG A 2 73.77 3.08 1.88
CA ARG A 2 72.30 3.17 1.84
C ARG A 2 71.52 2.56 0.65
N THR A 3 71.08 1.33 0.91
CA THR A 3 69.83 0.67 0.50
C THR A 3 68.62 1.62 0.51
N LEU A 4 67.83 1.64 -0.57
CA LEU A 4 66.44 2.16 -0.56
C LEU A 4 65.48 0.99 -0.79
N ALA A 5 64.73 0.64 0.26
CA ALA A 5 63.64 -0.32 0.21
C ALA A 5 62.36 0.38 -0.27
N MET A 6 61.75 -0.16 -1.32
CA MET A 6 60.49 0.30 -1.89
C MET A 6 59.34 -0.37 -1.12
N LEU A 7 58.70 0.35 -0.19
CA LEU A 7 57.51 -0.13 0.49
C LEU A 7 56.31 -0.04 -0.47
N ALA A 8 55.78 -1.18 -0.88
CA ALA A 8 54.50 -1.30 -1.55
C ALA A 8 53.38 -1.15 -0.51
N THR A 9 52.71 0.01 -0.51
CA THR A 9 51.53 0.25 0.33
C THR A 9 50.31 -0.39 -0.33
N MET A 10 49.95 -1.57 0.15
CA MET A 10 48.75 -2.32 -0.27
C MET A 10 47.52 -1.65 0.36
N ALA A 11 46.82 -0.81 -0.42
CA ALA A 11 45.57 -0.17 0.01
C ALA A 11 44.47 -1.25 0.11
N ALA A 12 44.16 -1.66 1.34
CA ALA A 12 43.02 -2.52 1.63
C ALA A 12 41.72 -1.76 1.32
N LEU A 13 41.07 -2.11 0.21
CA LEU A 13 39.69 -1.75 -0.08
C LEU A 13 38.79 -2.46 0.96
N SER A 14 38.56 -1.80 2.09
CA SER A 14 37.52 -2.20 3.03
C SER A 14 36.16 -1.98 2.35
N ALA A 15 35.65 -3.04 1.73
CA ALA A 15 34.25 -3.15 1.37
C ALA A 15 33.44 -3.06 2.67
N ALA A 16 32.97 -1.86 3.01
CA ALA A 16 31.96 -1.71 4.03
C ALA A 16 30.76 -2.57 3.58
N PRO A 17 30.26 -3.50 4.41
CA PRO A 17 28.97 -4.09 4.14
C PRO A 17 27.98 -2.92 4.12
N GLY A 18 27.59 -2.50 2.91
CA GLY A 18 26.48 -1.58 2.75
C GLY A 18 25.34 -2.20 3.52
N ALA A 19 24.88 -1.53 4.58
CA ALA A 19 23.75 -2.01 5.34
C ALA A 19 22.61 -2.14 4.35
N ALA A 20 22.36 -3.36 3.88
CA ALA A 20 21.11 -3.68 3.20
C ALA A 20 20.05 -3.22 4.18
N ARG A 21 19.35 -2.13 3.83
CA ARG A 21 18.22 -1.69 4.64
C ARG A 21 17.31 -2.90 4.74
N ALA A 22 17.09 -3.38 5.95
CA ALA A 22 16.21 -4.50 6.18
C ALA A 22 14.86 -4.17 5.54
N CYS A 23 14.35 -5.07 4.72
CA CYS A 23 13.04 -4.91 4.11
C CYS A 23 11.99 -4.79 5.20
N PRO A 24 11.08 -3.81 5.11
CA PRO A 24 10.01 -3.65 6.10
C PRO A 24 9.23 -4.95 6.31
N THR A 25 8.73 -5.12 7.52
CA THR A 25 7.89 -6.25 7.93
C THR A 25 6.57 -5.74 8.50
N ALA A 26 5.57 -6.60 8.70
CA ALA A 26 4.31 -6.19 9.34
C ALA A 26 4.47 -5.54 10.72
N ALA A 27 5.58 -5.78 11.43
CA ALA A 27 5.89 -5.11 12.70
C ALA A 27 6.24 -3.63 12.53
N ASP A 28 6.75 -3.23 11.35
CA ASP A 28 7.08 -1.83 11.06
C ASP A 28 5.82 -0.97 10.89
N LEU A 29 4.63 -1.54 10.69
CA LEU A 29 3.37 -0.80 10.67
C LEU A 29 3.13 0.03 11.94
N ASP A 30 3.70 -0.37 13.09
CA ASP A 30 3.54 0.36 14.34
C ASP A 30 4.21 1.75 14.30
N ARG A 31 5.25 1.92 13.47
CA ARG A 31 5.91 3.21 13.20
C ARG A 31 5.49 3.81 11.87
N GLY A 32 5.31 2.93 10.88
CA GLY A 32 4.90 3.22 9.52
C GLY A 32 5.75 2.49 8.50
N ILE A 33 5.12 2.07 7.41
CA ILE A 33 5.78 1.59 6.19
C ILE A 33 5.50 2.62 5.12
N ARG A 34 6.54 3.17 4.50
CA ARG A 34 6.42 4.19 3.46
C ARG A 34 6.82 3.61 2.11
N PHE A 35 5.94 3.79 1.14
CA PHE A 35 6.21 3.59 -0.28
C PHE A 35 6.53 4.92 -0.96
N GLN A 36 7.38 4.84 -1.97
CA GLN A 36 7.50 5.86 -3.00
C GLN A 36 6.68 5.41 -4.20
N VAL A 37 5.77 6.28 -4.63
CA VAL A 37 4.80 6.05 -5.71
C VAL A 37 5.07 7.09 -6.79
N ASP A 38 5.36 6.63 -7.99
CA ASP A 38 5.74 7.50 -9.11
C ASP A 38 6.82 8.54 -8.72
N ASP A 39 7.01 9.59 -9.51
CA ASP A 39 8.19 10.46 -9.31
C ASP A 39 8.15 11.30 -8.02
N ALA A 40 6.96 11.58 -7.46
CA ALA A 40 6.83 12.49 -6.32
C ALA A 40 5.89 12.01 -5.19
N ALA A 41 4.96 11.10 -5.46
CA ALA A 41 3.96 10.69 -4.48
C ALA A 41 4.53 9.69 -3.47
N THR A 42 3.89 9.63 -2.31
CA THR A 42 4.21 8.66 -1.27
C THR A 42 2.94 8.11 -0.66
N GLU A 43 2.98 6.85 -0.26
CA GLU A 43 1.94 6.25 0.55
C GLU A 43 2.53 5.72 1.86
N VAL A 44 1.91 6.06 3.00
CA VAL A 44 2.37 5.64 4.32
C VAL A 44 1.30 4.82 5.04
N PHE A 45 1.61 3.55 5.29
CA PHE A 45 0.75 2.63 6.03
C PHE A 45 1.13 2.59 7.50
N ARG A 46 0.16 2.72 8.41
CA ARG A 46 0.35 2.58 9.87
C ARG A 46 -0.73 1.71 10.49
N ARG A 47 -0.36 0.90 11.50
CA ARG A 47 -1.32 0.16 12.30
C ARG A 47 -2.12 1.14 13.14
N LEU A 48 -3.46 1.10 13.01
CA LEU A 48 -4.34 1.90 13.84
C LEU A 48 -4.76 1.12 15.10
N SER A 49 -5.33 -0.08 14.90
CA SER A 49 -5.74 -0.98 15.98
C SER A 49 -6.11 -2.35 15.42
N GLY A 50 -5.80 -3.45 16.12
CA GLY A 50 -6.20 -4.80 15.70
C GLY A 50 -5.95 -5.07 14.20
N THR A 51 -7.02 -5.26 13.43
CA THR A 51 -7.02 -5.49 11.97
C THR A 51 -7.11 -4.20 11.13
N ARG A 52 -7.18 -3.02 11.74
CA ARG A 52 -7.27 -1.73 11.04
C ARG A 52 -5.90 -1.14 10.76
N VAL A 53 -5.68 -0.79 9.50
CA VAL A 53 -4.51 -0.08 8.99
C VAL A 53 -4.96 1.24 8.42
N GLN A 54 -4.26 2.32 8.73
CA GLN A 54 -4.39 3.60 8.06
C GLN A 54 -3.42 3.64 6.88
N SER A 55 -3.86 4.13 5.72
CA SER A 55 -2.98 4.57 4.64
C SER A 55 -3.12 6.07 4.42
N ASP A 56 -1.99 6.77 4.31
CA ASP A 56 -1.92 8.17 3.90
C ASP A 56 -1.23 8.24 2.54
N TYR A 57 -2.00 8.35 1.46
CA TYR A 57 -1.48 8.62 0.11
C TYR A 57 -1.35 10.13 -0.09
N GLY A 58 -0.20 10.60 -0.55
CA GLY A 58 0.02 12.01 -0.80
C GLY A 58 0.86 12.29 -2.03
N GLY A 59 0.42 13.25 -2.85
CA GLY A 59 1.05 13.69 -4.09
C GLY A 59 0.48 15.04 -4.51
N ASP A 60 1.28 15.90 -5.16
CA ASP A 60 0.84 17.19 -5.73
C ASP A 60 0.07 18.13 -4.79
N GLY A 61 0.42 18.11 -3.49
CA GLY A 61 -0.21 18.95 -2.47
C GLY A 61 -1.55 18.42 -1.95
N PHE A 62 -1.97 17.26 -2.42
CA PHE A 62 -3.14 16.54 -1.94
C PHE A 62 -2.72 15.36 -1.05
N VAL A 63 -3.52 15.07 -0.02
CA VAL A 63 -3.38 13.87 0.80
C VAL A 63 -4.74 13.24 0.99
N SER A 64 -4.85 11.96 0.63
CA SER A 64 -5.99 11.10 0.93
C SER A 64 -5.62 10.15 2.06
N ARG A 65 -6.50 10.05 3.05
CA ARG A 65 -6.38 9.10 4.15
C ARG A 65 -7.44 8.02 4.03
N THR A 66 -7.02 6.77 4.03
CA THR A 66 -7.92 5.61 4.10
C THR A 66 -7.72 4.84 5.39
N ILE A 67 -8.82 4.23 5.87
CA ILE A 67 -8.78 3.20 6.91
C ILE A 67 -9.20 1.88 6.26
N LEU A 68 -8.33 0.88 6.34
CA LEU A 68 -8.49 -0.43 5.73
C LEU A 68 -8.67 -1.49 6.82
N VAL A 69 -9.68 -2.34 6.70
CA VAL A 69 -9.82 -3.56 7.50
C VAL A 69 -9.01 -4.67 6.82
N LYS A 70 -8.19 -5.36 7.60
CA LYS A 70 -7.21 -6.37 7.13
C LYS A 70 -6.26 -5.84 6.05
N GLY A 71 -6.04 -4.52 6.04
CA GLY A 71 -5.19 -3.86 5.07
C GLY A 71 -5.70 -3.90 3.63
N LEU A 72 -6.95 -4.33 3.38
CA LEU A 72 -7.52 -4.43 2.03
C LEU A 72 -8.89 -3.74 1.92
N TYR A 73 -9.80 -4.02 2.83
CA TYR A 73 -11.20 -3.59 2.70
C TYR A 73 -11.37 -2.15 3.18
N LEU A 74 -11.75 -1.25 2.27
CA LEU A 74 -11.93 0.17 2.57
C LEU A 74 -13.09 0.39 3.55
N ALA A 75 -12.80 1.01 4.69
CA ALA A 75 -13.77 1.30 5.74
C ALA A 75 -14.05 2.80 5.90
N GLU A 76 -13.06 3.64 5.62
CA GLU A 76 -13.17 5.09 5.63
C GLU A 76 -12.19 5.68 4.62
N LEU A 77 -12.60 6.75 3.95
CA LEU A 77 -11.79 7.59 3.07
C LEU A 77 -12.05 9.05 3.45
N VAL A 78 -11.01 9.88 3.56
CA VAL A 78 -11.15 11.30 3.86
C VAL A 78 -9.95 12.10 3.33
N ASP A 79 -10.21 13.27 2.78
CA ASP A 79 -9.14 14.19 2.37
C ASP A 79 -8.48 14.82 3.60
N VAL A 80 -7.20 15.14 3.47
CA VAL A 80 -6.40 15.78 4.52
C VAL A 80 -5.82 17.08 3.98
N GLU A 81 -6.17 18.19 4.62
CA GLU A 81 -5.66 19.53 4.33
C GLU A 81 -4.94 20.07 5.57
N ASP A 82 -3.78 20.70 5.38
CA ASP A 82 -2.94 21.23 6.48
C ASP A 82 -2.66 20.21 7.61
N GLY A 83 -2.59 18.92 7.25
CA GLY A 83 -2.35 17.80 8.17
C GLY A 83 -3.57 17.37 8.99
N ALA A 84 -4.75 17.93 8.72
CA ALA A 84 -6.00 17.60 9.39
C ALA A 84 -7.03 17.00 8.42
N PRO A 85 -7.79 15.96 8.82
CA PRO A 85 -8.90 15.46 8.01
C PRO A 85 -9.95 16.56 7.75
N VAL A 86 -10.43 16.63 6.52
CA VAL A 86 -11.51 17.53 6.09
C VAL A 86 -12.85 16.80 6.27
N PRO A 87 -13.63 17.07 7.34
CA PRO A 87 -14.74 16.17 7.70
C PRO A 87 -15.86 16.08 6.66
N ARG A 88 -15.98 17.09 5.80
CA ARG A 88 -16.99 17.20 4.74
C ARG A 88 -16.68 16.37 3.49
N THR A 89 -15.49 15.79 3.39
CA THR A 89 -15.08 14.89 2.29
C THR A 89 -15.03 13.43 2.74
N ARG A 90 -15.37 13.17 4.01
CA ARG A 90 -15.35 11.82 4.55
C ARG A 90 -16.43 10.96 3.91
N THR A 91 -16.01 9.79 3.46
CA THR A 91 -16.88 8.66 3.10
C THR A 91 -16.59 7.48 4.02
N THR A 92 -17.64 6.80 4.49
CA THR A 92 -17.52 5.60 5.33
C THR A 92 -18.24 4.43 4.70
N TYR A 93 -17.69 3.23 4.88
CA TYR A 93 -18.20 2.00 4.31
C TYR A 93 -18.59 1.03 5.41
N SER A 94 -19.87 0.66 5.45
CA SER A 94 -20.41 -0.30 6.41
C SER A 94 -20.07 -1.73 5.97
N LEU A 95 -18.86 -2.16 6.32
CA LEU A 95 -18.38 -3.52 6.09
C LEU A 95 -18.98 -4.50 7.11
N PRO A 96 -19.07 -5.80 6.75
CA PRO A 96 -19.19 -6.87 7.74
C PRO A 96 -18.09 -6.79 8.80
N ASP A 97 -18.32 -7.45 9.95
CA ASP A 97 -17.27 -7.65 10.95
C ASP A 97 -16.04 -8.32 10.33
N ALA A 98 -14.86 -8.06 10.89
CA ALA A 98 -13.59 -8.55 10.33
C ALA A 98 -13.53 -10.08 10.14
N SER A 99 -14.27 -10.87 10.93
CA SER A 99 -14.39 -12.33 10.74
C SER A 99 -15.20 -12.74 9.52
N GLY A 100 -16.07 -11.86 9.02
CA GLY A 100 -16.85 -12.05 7.78
C GLY A 100 -16.13 -11.56 6.52
N LEU A 101 -14.95 -10.94 6.67
CA LEU A 101 -14.10 -10.52 5.57
C LEU A 101 -13.00 -11.58 5.35
N PRO A 102 -12.92 -12.22 4.17
CA PRO A 102 -11.92 -13.27 3.92
C PRO A 102 -10.50 -12.71 3.85
N GLU A 103 -9.51 -13.59 3.88
CA GLU A 103 -8.15 -13.23 3.45
C GLU A 103 -8.07 -13.38 1.91
N PRO A 104 -7.16 -12.66 1.22
CA PRO A 104 -6.99 -12.77 -0.23
C PRO A 104 -6.31 -14.10 -0.62
N VAL A 105 -7.09 -15.18 -0.66
CA VAL A 105 -6.62 -16.51 -1.06
C VAL A 105 -6.57 -16.58 -2.59
N PRO A 106 -5.41 -16.90 -3.21
CA PRO A 106 -5.27 -16.92 -4.66
C PRO A 106 -6.29 -17.84 -5.36
N GLY A 107 -6.95 -17.30 -6.38
CA GLY A 107 -7.95 -18.00 -7.20
C GLY A 107 -9.38 -17.97 -6.64
N GLU A 108 -9.60 -17.40 -5.45
CA GLU A 108 -10.93 -17.24 -4.87
C GLU A 108 -11.55 -15.88 -5.23
N SER A 109 -12.84 -15.73 -4.96
CA SER A 109 -13.54 -14.45 -5.08
C SER A 109 -14.47 -14.22 -3.89
N PHE A 110 -14.72 -12.95 -3.61
CA PHE A 110 -15.56 -12.49 -2.53
C PHE A 110 -16.46 -11.36 -3.01
N ARG A 111 -17.76 -11.46 -2.72
CA ARG A 111 -18.73 -10.41 -3.03
C ARG A 111 -19.34 -9.91 -1.73
N VAL A 112 -19.47 -8.60 -1.63
CA VAL A 112 -20.07 -7.93 -0.47
C VAL A 112 -20.88 -6.72 -0.93
N SER A 113 -22.03 -6.53 -0.31
CA SER A 113 -22.80 -5.28 -0.42
C SER A 113 -22.44 -4.42 0.78
N VAL A 114 -22.00 -3.19 0.54
CA VAL A 114 -21.63 -2.23 1.60
C VAL A 114 -22.53 -1.01 1.50
N LEU A 115 -22.84 -0.40 2.65
CA LEU A 115 -23.47 0.92 2.68
C LEU A 115 -22.36 1.97 2.70
N SER A 116 -22.28 2.77 1.64
CA SER A 116 -21.40 3.92 1.49
C SER A 116 -22.14 5.15 1.97
N ASP A 117 -21.55 5.91 2.90
CA ASP A 117 -22.11 7.17 3.43
C ASP A 117 -21.07 8.27 3.29
N GLY A 118 -21.34 9.23 2.40
CA GLY A 118 -20.39 10.28 2.02
C GLY A 118 -21.05 11.61 1.65
N PRO A 119 -20.28 12.54 1.05
CA PRO A 119 -20.74 13.90 0.76
C PRO A 119 -21.94 13.97 -0.19
N ASP A 120 -22.06 13.00 -1.09
CA ASP A 120 -23.13 12.91 -2.09
C ASP A 120 -24.38 12.16 -1.60
N GLY A 121 -24.33 11.66 -0.36
CA GLY A 121 -25.41 10.94 0.30
C GLY A 121 -25.02 9.51 0.67
N THR A 122 -26.04 8.72 0.95
CA THR A 122 -25.89 7.31 1.31
C THR A 122 -26.34 6.43 0.15
N GLU A 123 -25.51 5.46 -0.23
CA GLU A 123 -25.82 4.50 -1.29
C GLU A 123 -25.32 3.09 -0.95
N THR A 124 -25.87 2.10 -1.66
CA THR A 124 -25.40 0.72 -1.54
C THR A 124 -24.49 0.39 -2.70
N GLU A 125 -23.29 -0.08 -2.39
CA GLU A 125 -22.30 -0.54 -3.37
C GLU A 125 -22.15 -2.06 -3.30
N ASP A 126 -22.28 -2.72 -4.44
CA ASP A 126 -22.02 -4.16 -4.57
C ASP A 126 -20.60 -4.36 -5.12
N GLN A 127 -19.68 -4.73 -4.23
CA GLN A 127 -18.26 -4.89 -4.52
C GLN A 127 -17.92 -6.37 -4.78
N ILE A 128 -17.15 -6.63 -5.83
CA ILE A 128 -16.65 -7.96 -6.19
C ILE A 128 -15.12 -7.93 -6.19
N TYR A 129 -14.54 -8.69 -5.27
CA TYR A 129 -13.11 -8.91 -5.14
C TYR A 129 -12.75 -10.25 -5.79
N THR A 130 -11.87 -10.24 -6.78
CA THR A 130 -11.33 -11.47 -7.39
C THR A 130 -9.84 -11.55 -7.10
N PHE A 131 -9.43 -12.60 -6.37
CA PHE A 131 -8.04 -12.79 -5.97
C PHE A 131 -7.30 -13.56 -7.05
N GLY A 132 -6.36 -12.92 -7.72
CA GLY A 132 -5.57 -13.53 -8.77
C GLY A 132 -4.52 -14.50 -8.24
N HIS A 133 -3.67 -15.01 -9.14
CA HIS A 133 -2.60 -15.92 -8.77
C HIS A 133 -1.49 -15.20 -8.00
N ALA A 134 -0.90 -15.88 -7.03
CA ALA A 134 0.25 -15.37 -6.30
C ALA A 134 1.40 -15.04 -7.27
N ALA A 135 2.04 -13.92 -7.02
CA ALA A 135 3.16 -13.37 -7.78
C ALA A 135 4.20 -12.81 -6.80
N THR A 136 5.28 -12.24 -7.34
CA THR A 136 6.29 -11.52 -6.56
C THR A 136 6.41 -10.10 -7.08
N VAL A 137 6.44 -9.13 -6.17
CA VAL A 137 6.71 -7.73 -6.50
C VAL A 137 8.00 -7.26 -5.84
N ASN A 138 8.72 -6.36 -6.52
CA ASN A 138 10.00 -5.84 -6.05
C ASN A 138 9.90 -4.33 -5.79
N PHE A 139 10.41 -3.89 -4.64
CA PHE A 139 10.60 -2.50 -4.28
C PHE A 139 12.09 -2.26 -3.99
N GLY A 140 12.82 -1.80 -5.00
CA GLY A 140 14.27 -1.75 -4.96
C GLY A 140 14.88 -3.15 -4.75
N ALA A 141 15.51 -3.37 -3.60
CA ALA A 141 16.13 -4.65 -3.24
C ALA A 141 15.18 -5.59 -2.48
N CYS A 142 13.97 -5.15 -2.16
CA CYS A 142 13.01 -5.93 -1.37
C CYS A 142 12.02 -6.66 -2.27
N ALA A 143 11.89 -7.96 -2.07
CA ALA A 143 10.93 -8.82 -2.76
C ALA A 143 9.86 -9.29 -1.78
N TYR A 144 8.60 -9.23 -2.18
CA TYR A 144 7.46 -9.70 -1.40
C TYR A 144 6.56 -10.61 -2.24
N ASP A 145 5.92 -11.56 -1.58
CA ASP A 145 4.80 -12.26 -2.20
C ASP A 145 3.66 -11.26 -2.36
N MET A 146 2.94 -11.37 -3.47
CA MET A 146 1.88 -10.45 -3.84
C MET A 146 0.71 -11.25 -4.40
N VAL A 147 -0.51 -10.88 -3.99
CA VAL A 147 -1.75 -11.38 -4.57
C VAL A 147 -2.43 -10.18 -5.24
N PRO A 148 -2.59 -10.18 -6.58
CA PRO A 148 -3.34 -9.13 -7.24
C PRO A 148 -4.83 -9.33 -6.92
N VAL A 149 -5.51 -8.25 -6.58
CA VAL A 149 -6.93 -8.23 -6.21
C VAL A 149 -7.63 -7.33 -7.20
N ASP A 150 -8.49 -7.93 -8.01
CA ASP A 150 -9.37 -7.20 -8.90
C ASP A 150 -10.62 -6.79 -8.15
N LEU A 151 -10.82 -5.49 -7.98
CA LEU A 151 -12.00 -4.92 -7.34
C LEU A 151 -12.87 -4.27 -8.40
N SER A 152 -14.10 -4.75 -8.53
CA SER A 152 -15.11 -4.19 -9.44
C SER A 152 -16.41 -3.91 -8.70
N TYR A 153 -17.20 -2.99 -9.25
CA TYR A 153 -18.43 -2.49 -8.63
C TYR A 153 -19.62 -2.76 -9.56
N VAL A 154 -20.66 -3.41 -9.06
CA VAL A 154 -21.81 -3.78 -9.91
C VAL A 154 -22.59 -2.54 -10.33
N GLY A 155 -22.77 -2.37 -11.64
CA GLY A 155 -23.47 -1.22 -12.21
C GLY A 155 -22.58 0.01 -12.40
N SER A 156 -21.27 -0.15 -12.24
CA SER A 156 -20.25 0.84 -12.54
C SER A 156 -19.21 0.22 -13.47
N ASP A 157 -18.60 1.03 -14.31
CA ASP A 157 -17.46 0.66 -15.15
C ASP A 157 -16.12 0.85 -14.40
N VAL A 158 -16.17 1.40 -13.18
CA VAL A 158 -15.01 1.53 -12.28
C VAL A 158 -14.46 0.15 -11.90
N ARG A 159 -13.14 0.03 -12.01
CA ARG A 159 -12.38 -1.14 -11.58
C ARG A 159 -11.02 -0.73 -11.04
N GLU A 160 -10.60 -1.37 -9.96
CA GLU A 160 -9.29 -1.18 -9.35
C GLU A 160 -8.53 -2.50 -9.33
N VAL A 161 -7.22 -2.43 -9.54
CA VAL A 161 -6.31 -3.56 -9.28
C VAL A 161 -5.47 -3.21 -8.07
N LEU A 162 -5.68 -3.92 -6.98
CA LEU A 162 -4.88 -3.77 -5.76
C LEU A 162 -3.82 -4.86 -5.69
N HIS A 163 -2.65 -4.53 -5.16
CA HIS A 163 -1.60 -5.51 -4.86
C HIS A 163 -1.54 -5.76 -3.35
N TYR A 164 -2.11 -6.89 -2.91
CA TYR A 164 -2.05 -7.29 -1.51
C TYR A 164 -0.71 -7.98 -1.20
N LEU A 165 -0.06 -7.57 -0.11
CA LEU A 165 1.23 -8.07 0.35
C LEU A 165 1.04 -8.84 1.67
N PRO A 166 0.89 -10.18 1.65
CA PRO A 166 0.56 -10.95 2.85
C PRO A 166 1.57 -10.81 3.98
N GLN A 167 2.88 -10.69 3.67
CA GLN A 167 3.92 -10.51 4.70
C GLN A 167 3.82 -9.17 5.44
N LEU A 168 3.17 -8.17 4.84
CA LEU A 168 2.99 -6.85 5.43
C LEU A 168 1.57 -6.66 5.98
N GLY A 169 0.59 -7.39 5.44
CA GLY A 169 -0.82 -7.28 5.81
C GLY A 169 -1.46 -5.98 5.32
N ILE A 170 -1.07 -5.53 4.12
CA ILE A 170 -1.55 -4.30 3.45
C ILE A 170 -1.72 -4.54 1.95
N ALA A 171 -2.60 -3.78 1.32
CA ALA A 171 -2.73 -3.61 -0.11
C ALA A 171 -2.58 -2.13 -0.48
N TYR A 172 -2.11 -1.88 -1.70
CA TYR A 172 -2.10 -0.58 -2.35
C TYR A 172 -2.79 -0.69 -3.71
N VAL A 173 -3.33 0.41 -4.22
CA VAL A 173 -3.91 0.49 -5.57
C VAL A 173 -2.77 0.58 -6.58
N ALA A 174 -2.68 -0.41 -7.47
CA ALA A 174 -1.70 -0.47 -8.54
C ALA A 174 -2.26 0.05 -9.86
N GLU A 175 -3.57 -0.12 -10.08
CA GLU A 175 -4.26 0.37 -11.27
C GLU A 175 -5.67 0.85 -10.91
N TYR A 176 -6.13 1.90 -11.60
CA TYR A 176 -7.48 2.42 -11.55
C TYR A 176 -8.01 2.60 -12.97
N HIS A 177 -9.22 2.12 -13.21
CA HIS A 177 -9.87 2.14 -14.52
C HIS A 177 -11.30 2.62 -14.37
N ASP A 178 -11.73 3.52 -15.26
CA ASP A 178 -13.14 3.84 -15.52
C ASP A 178 -13.37 4.08 -17.03
N ASP A 179 -14.53 4.61 -17.43
CA ASP A 179 -14.87 4.87 -18.83
C ASP A 179 -13.95 5.89 -19.53
N ASP A 180 -13.36 6.82 -18.77
CA ASP A 180 -12.59 7.96 -19.26
C ASP A 180 -11.11 7.90 -18.84
N VAL A 181 -10.77 7.09 -17.83
CA VAL A 181 -9.49 7.08 -17.13
C VAL A 181 -8.90 5.67 -17.06
N ASP A 182 -7.62 5.56 -17.40
CA ASP A 182 -6.78 4.37 -17.23
C ASP A 182 -5.47 4.82 -16.59
N GLU A 183 -5.33 4.55 -15.29
CA GLU A 183 -4.23 4.99 -14.44
C GLU A 183 -3.45 3.79 -13.89
N HIS A 184 -2.13 3.88 -13.95
CA HIS A 184 -1.20 2.90 -13.39
C HIS A 184 -0.24 3.59 -12.41
N TYR A 185 -0.18 3.08 -11.18
CA TYR A 185 0.66 3.61 -10.12
C TYR A 185 1.89 2.73 -9.90
N THR A 186 3.08 3.31 -10.06
CA THR A 186 4.34 2.57 -9.93
C THR A 186 4.94 2.74 -8.53
N TYR A 187 4.82 1.69 -7.73
CA TYR A 187 5.48 1.58 -6.43
C TYR A 187 6.87 0.97 -6.62
N TYR A 188 7.94 1.74 -6.42
CA TYR A 188 9.31 1.27 -6.74
C TYR A 188 10.27 1.25 -5.55
N ARG A 189 9.89 1.83 -4.41
CA ARG A 189 10.72 1.83 -3.20
C ARG A 189 9.85 1.71 -1.96
N ILE A 190 10.37 0.97 -0.98
CA ILE A 190 9.75 0.77 0.32
C ILE A 190 10.78 1.02 1.43
N GLU A 191 10.35 1.59 2.55
CA GLU A 191 11.15 1.67 3.78
C GLU A 191 10.30 1.76 5.04
N ALA A 192 10.88 1.35 6.18
CA ALA A 192 10.27 1.58 7.47
C ALA A 192 10.50 3.03 7.90
N VAL A 193 9.46 3.67 8.42
CA VAL A 193 9.54 4.99 9.03
C VAL A 193 10.30 4.87 10.37
N LYS A 194 11.15 5.85 10.65
CA LYS A 194 12.00 5.89 11.85
C LYS A 194 11.32 6.62 12.99
#